data_AF-A0A1C6C3R1-F1
#
_entry.id   AF-A0A1C6C3R1-F1
#
_cell.length_a   1.000
_cell.length_b   1.000
_cell.length_c   1.000
_cell.angle_alpha   90.00
_cell.angle_beta   90.00
_cell.angle_gamma   90.00
#
_symmetry.space_group_name_H-M   'P 1'
#
loop_
_entity.id
_entity.type
_entity.pdbx_description
1 polymer ?
#
loop_
_entity_poly.entity_id
_entity_poly.type
_entity_poly.pdbx_seq_one_letter_code
_entity_poly.pdbx_strand_id
1 'polypeptide(L)' 'MLNNILMGVQIVLSVLLLLVIMPQEGKGNFSSDFSGAGDDFEAQAYFKPKGKQAFLLKSTRIFSVLFFINALALVVINK' A
#
# COMPACT_ATOMS: atom_id res chain seq x y z
N MET A 1 -3.69 -10.79 26.96
CA MET A 1 -4.85 -10.42 26.12
C MET A 1 -4.51 -9.33 25.12
N LEU A 2 -3.88 -8.22 25.55
CA LEU A 2 -3.47 -7.13 24.65
C LEU A 2 -2.60 -7.60 23.46
N ASN A 3 -1.61 -8.45 23.70
CA ASN A 3 -0.78 -9.00 22.61
C ASN A 3 -1.60 -9.75 21.54
N ASN A 4 -2.50 -10.64 21.95
CA ASN A 4 -3.36 -11.38 21.03
C ASN A 4 -4.24 -10.44 20.18
N ILE A 5 -4.71 -9.34 20.78
CA ILE A 5 -5.47 -8.30 20.08
C ILE A 5 -4.58 -7.61 19.03
N LEU A 6 -3.39 -7.14 19.43
CA LEU A 6 -2.46 -6.48 18.50
C LEU A 6 -2.06 -7.41 17.35
N MET A 7 -1.87 -8.71 17.63
CA MET A 7 -1.55 -9.71 16.63
C MET A 7 -2.74 -9.96 15.69
N GLY A 8 -3.96 -10.01 16.21
CA GLY A 8 -5.18 -10.06 15.39
C GLY A 8 -5.34 -8.84 14.49
N VAL A 9 -5.13 -7.63 15.04
CA VAL A 9 -5.15 -6.36 14.29
C VAL A 9 -4.09 -6.37 13.19
N GLN A 10 -2.89 -6.88 13.48
CA GLN A 10 -1.81 -6.98 12.50
C GLN A 10 -2.19 -7.84 11.31
N ILE A 11 -2.80 -9.00 11.56
CA ILE A 11 -3.25 -9.91 10.51
C ILE A 11 -4.32 -9.25 9.63
N VAL A 12 -5.30 -8.59 10.26
CA VAL A 12 -6.36 -7.89 9.52
C VAL A 12 -5.77 -6.77 8.64
N LEU A 13 -4.85 -5.97 9.18
CA LEU A 13 -4.18 -4.91 8.42
C LEU A 13 -3.36 -5.46 7.24
N SER A 14 -2.68 -6.61 7.41
CA SER A 14 -1.99 -7.30 6.32
C SER A 14 -2.94 -7.66 5.18
N VAL A 15 -4.08 -8.28 5.51
CA VAL A 15 -5.07 -8.70 4.51
C VAL A 15 -5.65 -7.49 3.79
N LEU A 16 -6.01 -6.43 4.52
CA LEU A 16 -6.51 -5.19 3.92
C LEU A 16 -5.48 -4.55 2.98
N LEU A 17 -4.21 -4.50 3.37
CA LEU A 17 -3.14 -3.98 2.51
C LEU A 17 -3.01 -4.80 1.23
N LEU A 18 -3.04 -6.12 1.32
CA LEU A 18 -2.98 -7.01 0.16
C LEU A 18 -4.15 -6.74 -0.80
N LEU A 19 -5.37 -6.65 -0.28
CA LEU A 19 -6.57 -6.37 -1.08
C LEU A 19 -6.55 -4.99 -1.73
N VAL A 20 -5.93 -3.99 -1.10
CA VAL A 20 -5.88 -2.63 -1.62
C VAL A 20 -4.73 -2.45 -2.61
N ILE A 21 -3.57 -3.11 -2.40
CA ILE A 21 -2.38 -2.98 -3.24
C ILE A 21 -2.50 -3.79 -4.53
N MET A 22 -2.95 -5.05 -4.47
CA MET A 22 -2.99 -5.92 -5.67
C MET A 22 -3.75 -5.30 -6.86
N PRO A 23 -4.92 -4.65 -6.69
CA PRO A 23 -5.63 -4.03 -7.80
C PRO A 23 -4.95 -2.76 -8.36
N GLN A 24 -3.92 -2.20 -7.69
CA GLN A 24 -3.22 -0.99 -8.14
C GLN A 24 -2.22 -1.25 -9.26
N GLU A 25 -1.77 -2.50 -9.44
CA GLU A 25 -0.78 -2.90 -10.45
C GLU A 25 -1.37 -3.05 -11.87
N GLY A 26 -2.70 -2.98 -12.01
CA GLY A 26 -3.44 -3.43 -13.19
C GLY A 26 -3.53 -2.50 -14.42
N LYS A 27 -2.60 -1.57 -14.64
CA LYS A 27 -2.61 -0.75 -15.90
C LYS A 27 -1.25 -0.53 -16.59
N GLY A 28 -0.15 -1.08 -16.06
CA GLY A 28 1.17 -0.99 -16.69
C GLY A 28 1.52 -2.30 -17.38
N ASN A 29 1.76 -2.24 -18.68
CA ASN A 29 2.36 -3.34 -19.43
C ASN A 29 3.75 -3.58 -18.81
N PHE A 30 3.98 -4.72 -18.16
CA PHE A 30 5.25 -5.04 -17.45
C PHE A 30 6.53 -4.79 -18.28
N SER A 31 6.41 -4.68 -19.61
CA SER A 31 7.50 -4.36 -20.54
C SER A 31 7.94 -2.89 -20.62
N SER A 32 7.13 -1.91 -20.19
CA SER A 32 7.51 -0.48 -20.26
C SER A 32 8.16 0.08 -18.99
N ASP A 33 7.90 -0.54 -17.83
CA ASP A 33 8.28 0.02 -16.52
C ASP A 33 9.71 -0.33 -16.08
N PHE A 34 10.35 -1.31 -16.72
CA PHE A 34 11.74 -1.69 -16.44
C PHE A 34 12.75 -0.92 -17.30
N SER A 35 12.33 -0.30 -18.41
CA SER A 35 13.26 0.35 -19.35
C SER A 35 13.66 1.77 -18.96
N GLY A 36 12.96 2.41 -18.01
CA GLY A 36 13.22 3.80 -17.61
C GLY A 36 13.12 4.82 -18.75
N ALA A 37 12.67 4.39 -19.94
CA ALA A 37 12.69 5.14 -21.18
C ALA A 37 11.39 4.87 -21.92
N GLY A 38 10.38 5.66 -21.59
CA GLY A 38 9.22 5.88 -22.42
C GLY A 38 8.89 7.36 -22.33
N ASP A 39 8.64 8.00 -23.48
CA ASP A 39 8.24 9.41 -23.64
C ASP A 39 7.03 9.84 -22.78
N ASP A 40 6.46 8.92 -22.00
CA ASP A 40 5.35 9.10 -21.09
C ASP A 40 5.75 9.54 -19.66
N PHE A 41 7.04 9.60 -19.30
CA PHE A 41 7.48 10.09 -17.98
C PHE A 41 7.05 11.55 -17.73
N GLU A 42 7.10 12.39 -18.76
CA GLU A 42 6.63 13.78 -18.66
C GLU A 42 5.09 13.89 -18.66
N ALA A 43 4.39 12.99 -19.35
CA ALA A 43 2.93 12.97 -19.39
C ALA A 43 2.31 12.41 -18.09
N GLN A 44 2.91 11.39 -17.48
CA GLN A 44 2.41 10.77 -16.25
C GLN A 44 2.62 11.66 -15.01
N ALA A 45 3.66 12.49 -14.98
CA ALA A 45 3.85 13.49 -13.91
C ALA A 45 2.73 14.56 -13.91
N TYR A 46 2.17 14.86 -15.09
CA TYR A 46 1.12 15.86 -15.24
C TYR A 46 -0.29 15.29 -15.02
N PHE A 47 -0.52 14.02 -15.36
CA PHE A 47 -1.80 13.34 -15.12
C PHE A 47 -1.78 12.57 -13.80
N LYS A 48 -2.05 13.26 -12.68
CA LYS A 48 -2.33 12.61 -11.39
C LYS A 48 -3.36 11.49 -11.57
N PRO A 49 -3.20 10.33 -10.88
CA PRO A 49 -4.23 9.29 -10.86
C PRO A 49 -5.57 9.92 -10.51
N LYS A 50 -6.61 9.74 -11.35
CA LYS A 50 -7.96 10.25 -11.09
C LYS A 50 -8.92 9.10 -10.77
N GLY A 51 -9.84 9.33 -9.83
CA GLY A 51 -10.89 8.37 -9.47
C GLY A 51 -10.40 7.22 -8.58
N LYS A 52 -10.66 5.97 -9.00
CA LYS A 52 -10.49 4.77 -8.17
C LYS A 52 -9.03 4.54 -7.75
N GLN A 53 -8.07 4.76 -8.64
CA GLN A 53 -6.65 4.55 -8.33
C GLN A 53 -6.12 5.54 -7.27
N ALA A 54 -6.58 6.80 -7.29
CA ALA A 54 -6.24 7.78 -6.26
C ALA A 54 -6.80 7.40 -4.88
N PHE A 55 -8.01 6.85 -4.84
CA PHE A 55 -8.61 6.34 -3.61
C PHE A 55 -7.83 5.14 -3.07
N LEU A 56 -7.47 4.19 -3.92
CA LEU A 56 -6.67 3.03 -3.55
C LEU A 56 -5.29 3.44 -3.01
N LEU A 57 -4.59 4.37 -3.68
CA LEU A 57 -3.32 4.91 -3.19
C LEU A 57 -3.46 5.60 -1.82
N LYS A 58 -4.50 6.42 -1.64
CA LYS A 58 -4.75 7.13 -0.38
C LYS A 58 -5.06 6.15 0.75
N SER A 59 -5.86 5.12 0.48
CA SER A 59 -6.20 4.07 1.42
C SER A 59 -4.98 3.22 1.80
N THR A 60 -4.14 2.82 0.82
CA THR A 60 -2.88 2.12 1.10
C THR A 60 -1.99 2.94 2.02
N ARG A 61 -1.86 4.25 1.80
CA ARG A 61 -1.05 5.11 2.65
C ARG A 61 -1.55 5.12 4.11
N ILE A 62 -2.85 5.12 4.32
CA ILE A 62 -3.44 5.10 5.66
C ILE A 62 -3.21 3.72 6.31
N PHE A 63 -3.53 2.63 5.60
CA PHE A 63 -3.36 1.28 6.11
C PHE A 63 -1.90 0.92 6.37
N SER A 64 -0.96 1.39 5.56
CA SER A 64 0.47 1.11 5.74
C SER A 64 1.02 1.81 6.98
N VAL A 65 0.63 3.05 7.23
CA VAL A 65 1.02 3.78 8.45
C VAL A 65 0.47 3.07 9.68
N LEU A 66 -0.81 2.69 9.68
CA LEU A 66 -1.43 1.95 10.79
C LEU A 66 -0.76 0.59 11.02
N PHE A 67 -0.42 -0.12 9.95
CA PHE A 67 0.29 -1.40 9.99
C PHE A 67 1.65 -1.27 10.66
N PHE A 68 2.46 -0.28 10.28
CA PHE A 68 3.78 -0.09 10.86
C PHE A 68 3.72 0.39 12.31
N ILE A 69 2.76 1.26 12.67
CA ILE A 69 2.54 1.68 14.06
C ILE A 69 2.18 0.46 14.92
N ASN A 70 1.27 -0.39 14.45
CA ASN A 70 0.87 -1.60 15.18
C ASN A 70 2.02 -2.62 15.27
N ALA A 71 2.82 -2.76 14.21
CA ALA A 71 4.04 -3.59 14.22
C ALA A 71 5.06 -3.10 15.26
N LEU A 72 5.31 -1.79 15.33
CA LEU A 72 6.17 -1.20 16.35
C LEU A 72 5.62 -1.41 17.76
N ALA A 73 4.31 -1.24 17.94
CA ALA A 73 3.65 -1.48 19.22
C ALA A 73 3.81 -2.96 19.66
N LEU A 74 3.66 -3.91 18.73
CA LEU A 74 3.92 -5.34 18.98
C LEU A 74 5.35 -5.58 19.45
N VAL A 75 6.35 -4.96 18.81
CA VAL A 75 7.76 -5.11 19.21
C VAL A 75 8.02 -4.54 20.60
N VAL A 76 7.43 -3.39 20.94
CA VAL A 76 7.64 -2.75 22.24
C VAL A 76 6.94 -3.49 23.39
N ILE A 77 5.71 -3.97 23.16
CA ILE A 77 4.90 -4.64 24.19
C ILE A 77 5.31 -6.10 24.38
N ASN A 78 5.85 -6.77 23.35
CA ASN A 78 6.36 -8.15 23.45
C ASN A 78 7.85 -8.24 23.79
N LYS A 79 8.46 -7.16 24.29
CA LYS A 79 9.73 -7.26 25.01
C LYS A 79 9.53 -7.95 26.35
#